data_AF-A0A3S9QEI0-F1
#
_entry.id   AF-A0A3S9QEI0-F1
#
_cell.length_a   1.000
_cell.length_b   1.000
_cell.length_c   1.000
_cell.angle_alpha   90.00
_cell.angle_beta   90.00
_cell.angle_gamma   90.00
#
_symmetry.space_group_name_H-M   'P 1'
#
loop_
_entity.id
_entity.type
_entity.pdbx_description
1 polymer ?
#
loop_
_entity_poly.entity_id
_entity_poly.type
_entity_poly.pdbx_seq_one_letter_code
_entity_poly.pdbx_strand_id
1 'polypeptide(L)'
;MNINIHHTCTDFDSYRAERIKSLFNVETGADVQITAELPIEFEHWQENGNWQLGVVVGGSGTGKTSIGKKIWQGVGIYNPTWQADKPIIDQIAVNDSVDKATACLSAVGLGTVPAWLRPYQVLSNGEQFRANLAKALADEPNRLIIDEFSSVVDRQIACIGAGAFAKAWKRTQGKQAILLTCHYDVLDWLEPDWVYNTDTGEFYVNRGSLRQNKRHKRPKISFEIYQTNWRFWELFEPHHYLKMPKMIAATNYIAVVDGKPVAHLAVSTRPGLIEARACRLVVMPEWQGAGIGMRFLNAVCEMWLQGNNRYNKPMRTIFHTSHPNLAQALRRDKKWTQISGALYSKSSNKCKDGKLLGRYGGHFRAVQGFRYLGDNFNE
;
A
#
# COMPACT_ATOMS: atom_id res chain seq x y z
N MET A 1 -0.97 15.77 27.96
CA MET A 1 -2.42 16.00 27.90
C MET A 1 -3.11 14.89 28.69
N ASN A 2 -3.95 15.24 29.65
CA ASN A 2 -4.80 14.28 30.35
C ASN A 2 -6.21 14.34 29.77
N ILE A 3 -6.68 13.21 29.25
CA ILE A 3 -8.01 13.07 28.67
C ILE A 3 -8.90 12.38 29.70
N ASN A 4 -9.90 13.10 30.20
CA ASN A 4 -10.99 12.54 30.97
C ASN A 4 -12.26 12.59 30.11
N ILE A 5 -12.85 11.42 29.86
CA ILE A 5 -14.10 11.27 29.11
C ILE A 5 -15.12 10.70 30.08
N HIS A 6 -16.22 11.42 30.23
CA HIS A 6 -17.36 11.01 31.04
C HIS A 6 -18.54 10.94 30.08
N HIS A 7 -18.95 9.72 29.74
CA HIS A 7 -20.20 9.50 29.00
C HIS A 7 -21.28 9.19 30.01
N THR A 8 -22.26 10.07 30.11
CA THR A 8 -23.44 9.87 30.94
C THR A 8 -24.67 9.72 30.05
N CYS A 9 -25.54 8.79 30.41
CA CYS A 9 -26.89 8.73 29.88
C CYS A 9 -27.90 8.70 31.02
N THR A 10 -29.18 8.80 30.70
CA THR A 10 -30.24 8.57 31.69
C THR A 10 -30.18 7.12 32.14
N ASP A 11 -30.14 6.87 33.44
CA ASP A 11 -30.34 5.51 33.93
C ASP A 11 -31.77 5.08 33.65
N PHE A 12 -31.93 3.96 32.95
CA PHE A 12 -33.22 3.47 32.48
C PHE A 12 -33.79 2.46 33.48
N ASP A 13 -35.05 2.63 33.84
CA ASP A 13 -35.79 1.85 34.84
C ASP A 13 -36.79 0.86 34.22
N SER A 14 -36.73 0.65 32.90
CA SER A 14 -37.59 -0.31 32.22
C SER A 14 -37.44 -1.71 32.82
N TYR A 15 -38.52 -2.51 32.79
CA TYR A 15 -38.50 -3.89 33.31
C TYR A 15 -37.31 -4.71 32.82
N ARG A 16 -36.94 -4.59 31.52
CA ARG A 16 -35.77 -5.30 30.97
C ARG A 16 -34.45 -4.79 31.55
N ALA A 17 -34.30 -3.48 31.73
CA ALA A 17 -33.10 -2.88 32.32
C ALA A 17 -32.94 -3.32 33.78
N GLU A 18 -33.99 -3.19 34.60
CA GLU A 18 -33.98 -3.63 36.00
C GLU A 18 -33.78 -5.14 36.14
N ARG A 19 -34.36 -5.94 35.25
CA ARG A 19 -34.12 -7.40 35.24
C ARG A 19 -32.67 -7.73 34.92
N ILE A 20 -32.03 -7.03 33.99
CA ILE A 20 -30.60 -7.21 33.66
C ILE A 20 -29.71 -6.73 34.82
N LYS A 21 -29.97 -5.56 35.40
CA LYS A 21 -29.28 -5.04 36.58
C LYS A 21 -29.33 -6.05 37.73
N SER A 22 -30.51 -6.61 37.99
CA SER A 22 -30.73 -7.67 38.99
C SER A 22 -30.03 -8.99 38.64
N LEU A 23 -30.08 -9.44 37.38
CA LEU A 23 -29.49 -10.72 36.96
C LEU A 23 -27.95 -10.72 37.01
N PHE A 24 -27.31 -9.58 36.74
CA PHE A 24 -25.85 -9.46 36.66
C PHE A 24 -25.24 -8.61 37.79
N ASN A 25 -26.05 -8.18 38.76
CA ASN A 25 -25.66 -7.34 39.90
C ASN A 25 -24.93 -6.06 39.49
N VAL A 26 -25.48 -5.34 38.51
CA VAL A 26 -24.96 -4.07 38.01
C VAL A 26 -25.84 -2.93 38.52
N GLU A 27 -25.27 -1.96 39.24
CA GLU A 27 -26.04 -0.84 39.81
C GLU A 27 -26.53 0.13 38.72
N THR A 28 -25.67 0.47 37.76
CA THR A 28 -25.98 1.41 36.68
C THR A 28 -25.07 1.13 35.49
N GLY A 29 -25.63 1.21 34.27
CA GLY A 29 -24.86 1.25 33.02
C GLY A 29 -24.73 2.67 32.45
N ALA A 30 -25.16 3.68 33.21
CA ALA A 30 -25.36 5.04 32.75
C ALA A 30 -24.12 5.92 32.85
N ASP A 31 -23.07 5.45 33.52
CA ASP A 31 -21.83 6.20 33.72
C ASP A 31 -20.63 5.40 33.18
N VAL A 32 -19.95 5.96 32.18
CA VAL A 32 -18.70 5.42 31.65
C VAL A 32 -17.61 6.49 31.77
N GLN A 33 -16.65 6.24 32.66
CA GLN A 33 -15.43 7.04 32.81
C GLN A 33 -14.25 6.39 32.07
N ILE A 34 -13.60 7.16 31.20
CA ILE A 34 -12.36 6.78 30.52
C ILE A 34 -11.33 7.86 30.81
N THR A 35 -10.24 7.48 31.47
CA THR A 35 -9.09 8.36 31.73
C THR A 35 -7.89 7.89 30.92
N ALA A 36 -7.23 8.80 30.22
CA ALA A 36 -6.03 8.52 29.44
C ALA A 36 -5.00 9.64 29.58
N GLU A 37 -3.76 9.28 29.93
CA GLU A 37 -2.63 10.19 29.95
C GLU A 37 -1.84 10.07 28.66
N LEU A 38 -1.84 11.14 27.85
CA LEU A 38 -1.20 11.20 26.55
C LEU A 38 -0.21 12.37 26.53
N PRO A 39 1.08 12.13 26.76
CA PRO A 39 2.10 13.17 26.69
C PRO A 39 2.51 13.49 25.24
N ILE A 40 1.53 13.70 24.36
CA ILE A 40 1.71 13.97 22.93
C ILE A 40 1.91 15.47 22.59
N GLU A 41 1.75 16.35 23.58
CA GLU A 41 1.92 17.82 23.48
C GLU A 41 3.12 18.35 24.28
N PHE A 42 3.89 17.49 24.96
CA PHE A 42 5.00 17.88 25.83
C PHE A 42 6.29 18.27 25.08
N GLU A 43 7.18 18.96 25.79
CA GLU A 43 8.54 19.39 25.44
C GLU A 43 9.38 18.32 24.69
N HIS A 44 9.10 17.03 24.91
CA HIS A 44 9.75 15.89 24.24
C HIS A 44 9.67 15.93 22.69
N TRP A 45 8.66 16.61 22.12
CA TRP A 45 8.49 16.78 20.68
C TRP A 45 9.11 18.09 20.14
N GLN A 46 9.43 19.06 21.00
CA GLN A 46 10.08 20.31 20.59
C GLN A 46 11.55 20.09 20.22
N GLU A 47 12.24 19.18 20.92
CA GLU A 47 13.67 18.88 20.66
C GLU A 47 13.89 17.88 19.50
N ASN A 48 12.91 17.00 19.21
CA ASN A 48 13.05 15.89 18.25
C ASN A 48 12.17 16.02 16.99
N GLY A 49 11.56 17.18 16.78
CA GLY A 49 10.62 17.47 15.69
C GLY A 49 9.22 16.87 15.90
N ASN A 50 8.20 17.44 15.24
CA ASN A 50 6.81 16.99 15.37
C ASN A 50 6.62 15.53 14.92
N TRP A 51 5.71 14.81 15.58
CA TRP A 51 5.27 13.48 15.16
C TRP A 51 4.29 13.56 13.99
N GLN A 52 4.27 12.50 13.18
CA GLN A 52 3.37 12.38 12.03
C GLN A 52 2.39 11.21 12.15
N LEU A 53 2.73 10.16 12.89
CA LEU A 53 1.88 8.97 13.01
C LEU A 53 1.79 8.46 14.46
N GLY A 54 0.60 8.56 15.04
CA GLY A 54 0.25 7.98 16.34
C GLY A 54 -0.69 6.79 16.20
N VAL A 55 -0.63 5.86 17.15
CA VAL A 55 -1.56 4.73 17.19
C VAL A 55 -2.19 4.59 18.57
N VAL A 56 -3.51 4.42 18.60
CA VAL A 56 -4.25 4.03 19.80
C VAL A 56 -4.72 2.59 19.58
N VAL A 57 -4.20 1.67 20.39
CA VAL A 57 -4.47 0.23 20.29
C VAL A 57 -5.26 -0.28 21.49
N GLY A 58 -6.06 -1.33 21.29
CA GLY A 58 -6.67 -2.11 22.37
C GLY A 58 -8.00 -2.78 22.01
N GLY A 59 -8.53 -3.57 22.95
CA GLY A 59 -9.73 -4.39 22.81
C GLY A 59 -11.00 -3.61 22.41
N SER A 60 -12.02 -4.31 21.90
CA SER A 60 -13.30 -3.65 21.61
C SER A 60 -13.92 -3.10 22.90
N GLY A 61 -14.52 -1.92 22.85
CA GLY A 61 -15.17 -1.29 24.01
C GLY A 61 -14.25 -0.49 24.95
N THR A 62 -12.93 -0.50 24.77
CA THR A 62 -11.97 0.18 25.67
C THR A 62 -11.85 1.69 25.48
N GLY A 63 -12.71 2.30 24.66
CA GLY A 63 -12.75 3.76 24.49
C GLY A 63 -11.81 4.35 23.44
N LYS A 64 -11.15 3.55 22.59
CA LYS A 64 -10.27 4.02 21.48
C LYS A 64 -10.88 5.18 20.67
N THR A 65 -12.11 5.00 20.19
CA THR A 65 -12.84 5.99 19.40
C THR A 65 -13.08 7.28 20.17
N SER A 66 -13.39 7.18 21.46
CA SER A 66 -13.63 8.33 22.32
C SER A 66 -12.31 9.09 22.59
N ILE A 67 -11.22 8.37 22.86
CA ILE A 67 -9.89 8.95 23.02
C ILE A 67 -9.45 9.66 21.74
N GLY A 68 -9.54 8.99 20.58
CA GLY A 68 -9.17 9.58 19.28
C GLY A 68 -9.89 10.89 18.99
N LYS A 69 -11.21 10.96 19.20
CA LYS A 69 -12.01 12.19 19.03
C LYS A 69 -11.62 13.31 20.00
N LYS A 70 -11.19 12.98 21.22
CA LYS A 70 -10.77 13.95 22.23
C LYS A 70 -9.36 14.49 22.01
N ILE A 71 -8.45 13.72 21.40
CA ILE A 71 -7.09 14.18 21.07
C ILE A 71 -7.15 15.44 20.20
N TRP A 72 -8.00 15.44 19.17
CA TRP A 72 -8.22 16.62 18.34
C TRP A 72 -9.70 16.98 18.24
N GLN A 73 -10.11 17.91 19.09
CA GLN A 73 -11.47 18.46 19.04
C GLN A 73 -11.75 19.08 17.67
N GLY A 74 -12.87 18.70 17.05
CA GLY A 74 -13.34 19.23 15.77
C GLY A 74 -12.82 18.52 14.51
N VAL A 75 -11.83 17.61 14.59
CA VAL A 75 -11.30 16.91 13.39
C VAL A 75 -12.22 15.78 12.91
N GLY A 76 -12.94 15.13 13.82
CA GLY A 76 -13.84 14.00 13.50
C GLY A 76 -13.09 12.75 13.00
N ILE A 77 -13.82 11.64 12.87
CA ILE A 77 -13.30 10.43 12.20
C ILE A 77 -13.36 10.67 10.70
N TYR A 78 -12.28 10.34 9.99
CA TYR A 78 -12.23 10.46 8.55
C TYR A 78 -13.20 9.47 7.88
N ASN A 79 -14.22 10.02 7.24
CA ASN A 79 -15.21 9.28 6.49
C ASN A 79 -15.55 10.07 5.21
N PRO A 80 -14.79 9.87 4.12
CA PRO A 80 -14.97 10.66 2.91
C PRO A 80 -16.26 10.29 2.19
N THR A 81 -16.88 11.26 1.56
CA THR A 81 -18.06 11.03 0.71
C THR A 81 -17.65 10.54 -0.68
N TRP A 82 -18.45 9.62 -1.23
CA TRP A 82 -18.29 9.07 -2.57
C TRP A 82 -19.58 9.24 -3.37
N GLN A 83 -19.47 9.82 -4.56
CA GLN A 83 -20.55 9.91 -5.54
C GLN A 83 -20.79 8.52 -6.15
N ALA A 84 -22.05 8.09 -6.17
CA ALA A 84 -22.44 6.73 -6.54
C ALA A 84 -22.39 6.46 -8.05
N ASP A 85 -22.44 7.50 -8.86
CA ASP A 85 -22.47 7.48 -10.31
C ASP A 85 -21.08 7.61 -10.96
N LYS A 86 -20.02 7.71 -10.15
CA LYS A 86 -18.64 7.93 -10.62
C LYS A 86 -17.70 6.83 -10.16
N PRO A 87 -16.72 6.44 -10.98
CA PRO A 87 -15.67 5.53 -10.55
C PRO A 87 -14.78 6.18 -9.48
N ILE A 88 -14.11 5.37 -8.65
CA ILE A 88 -13.25 5.91 -7.59
C ILE A 88 -12.07 6.73 -8.14
N ILE A 89 -11.56 6.40 -9.33
CA ILE A 89 -10.42 7.11 -9.93
C ILE A 89 -10.73 8.57 -10.22
N ASP A 90 -11.98 8.90 -10.53
CA ASP A 90 -12.44 10.27 -10.84
C ASP A 90 -12.74 11.09 -9.57
N GLN A 91 -12.62 10.46 -8.39
CA GLN A 91 -12.98 11.05 -7.09
C GLN A 91 -11.79 11.18 -6.12
N ILE A 92 -10.60 10.76 -6.56
CA ILE A 92 -9.34 10.86 -5.81
C ILE A 92 -8.45 11.87 -6.54
N ALA A 93 -7.88 12.82 -5.79
CA ALA A 93 -6.98 13.83 -6.35
C ALA A 93 -7.64 14.62 -7.52
N VAL A 94 -8.92 14.99 -7.37
CA VAL A 94 -9.77 15.58 -8.44
C VAL A 94 -9.16 16.84 -9.06
N ASN A 95 -8.46 17.64 -8.26
CA ASN A 95 -7.82 18.88 -8.69
C ASN A 95 -6.33 18.69 -9.11
N ASP A 96 -5.88 17.45 -9.21
CA ASP A 96 -4.51 17.06 -9.50
C ASP A 96 -4.43 16.15 -10.73
N SER A 97 -3.22 15.72 -11.07
CA SER A 97 -3.01 14.74 -12.15
C SER A 97 -3.55 13.35 -11.82
N VAL A 98 -4.01 12.62 -12.86
CA VAL A 98 -4.36 11.19 -12.77
C VAL A 98 -3.20 10.36 -12.22
N ASP A 99 -1.95 10.76 -12.48
CA ASP A 99 -0.76 10.11 -11.93
C ASP A 99 -0.74 10.18 -10.38
N LYS A 100 -1.19 11.28 -9.77
CA LYS A 100 -1.33 11.39 -8.30
C LYS A 100 -2.42 10.45 -7.77
N ALA A 101 -3.56 10.38 -8.45
CA ALA A 101 -4.65 9.48 -8.06
C ALA A 101 -4.20 8.00 -8.08
N THR A 102 -3.56 7.59 -9.18
CA THR A 102 -3.03 6.22 -9.32
C THR A 102 -1.88 5.94 -8.33
N ALA A 103 -1.08 6.95 -7.98
CA ALA A 103 -0.07 6.86 -6.91
C ALA A 103 -0.68 6.58 -5.55
N CYS A 104 -1.75 7.29 -5.18
CA CYS A 104 -2.42 7.10 -3.89
C CYS A 104 -3.07 5.71 -3.79
N LEU A 105 -3.75 5.26 -4.85
CA LEU A 105 -4.35 3.92 -4.93
C LEU A 105 -3.31 2.81 -4.83
N SER A 106 -2.19 2.95 -5.54
CA SER A 106 -1.08 2.00 -5.45
C SER A 106 -0.42 1.99 -4.07
N ALA A 107 -0.34 3.15 -3.41
CA ALA A 107 0.30 3.32 -2.11
C ALA A 107 -0.44 2.64 -0.96
N VAL A 108 -1.72 2.30 -1.15
CA VAL A 108 -2.55 1.59 -0.17
C VAL A 108 -2.81 0.13 -0.56
N GLY A 109 -2.11 -0.38 -1.58
CA GLY A 109 -2.27 -1.76 -2.04
C GLY A 109 -3.55 -2.01 -2.84
N LEU A 110 -4.23 -0.97 -3.32
CA LEU A 110 -5.36 -1.10 -4.25
C LEU A 110 -4.84 -0.90 -5.67
N GLY A 111 -4.14 -1.87 -6.27
CA GLY A 111 -3.61 -1.75 -7.64
C GLY A 111 -4.32 -2.59 -8.71
N THR A 112 -5.46 -3.18 -8.37
CA THR A 112 -6.33 -3.84 -9.36
C THR A 112 -7.04 -2.78 -10.18
N VAL A 113 -6.57 -2.52 -11.42
CA VAL A 113 -7.14 -1.48 -12.31
C VAL A 113 -8.67 -1.57 -12.49
N PRO A 114 -9.29 -2.76 -12.64
CA PRO A 114 -10.75 -2.86 -12.67
C PRO A 114 -11.47 -2.25 -11.45
N ALA A 115 -10.87 -2.31 -10.25
CA ALA A 115 -11.45 -1.69 -9.06
C ALA A 115 -11.45 -0.16 -9.15
N TRP A 116 -10.47 0.43 -9.83
CA TRP A 116 -10.37 1.90 -10.00
C TRP A 116 -11.50 2.47 -10.85
N LEU A 117 -12.01 1.66 -11.78
CA LEU A 117 -13.05 2.00 -12.75
C LEU A 117 -14.47 1.71 -12.24
N ARG A 118 -14.61 1.31 -10.97
CA ARG A 118 -15.89 0.99 -10.35
C ARG A 118 -16.30 2.08 -9.36
N PRO A 119 -17.61 2.34 -9.19
CA PRO A 119 -18.12 3.13 -8.07
C PRO A 119 -17.74 2.52 -6.72
N TYR A 120 -17.60 3.35 -5.70
CA TYR A 120 -17.18 2.93 -4.36
C TYR A 120 -18.08 1.83 -3.77
N GLN A 121 -19.39 1.92 -3.99
CA GLN A 121 -20.42 1.06 -3.38
C GLN A 121 -20.38 -0.39 -3.87
N VAL A 122 -19.79 -0.65 -5.04
CA VAL A 122 -19.67 -2.01 -5.59
C VAL A 122 -18.34 -2.68 -5.24
N LEU A 123 -17.46 -1.97 -4.54
CA LEU A 123 -16.19 -2.52 -4.04
C LEU A 123 -16.44 -3.40 -2.82
N SER A 124 -15.60 -4.41 -2.64
CA SER A 124 -15.56 -5.19 -1.40
C SER A 124 -15.16 -4.31 -0.20
N ASN A 125 -15.51 -4.72 1.03
CA ASN A 125 -15.18 -3.95 2.24
C ASN A 125 -13.69 -3.61 2.36
N GLY A 126 -12.80 -4.55 2.01
CA GLY A 126 -11.36 -4.30 2.01
C GLY A 126 -10.89 -3.33 0.91
N GLU A 127 -11.53 -3.35 -0.26
CA GLU A 127 -11.27 -2.37 -1.32
C GLU A 127 -11.80 -0.98 -0.95
N GLN A 128 -12.98 -0.90 -0.34
CA GLN A 128 -13.56 0.34 0.18
C GLN A 128 -12.65 0.99 1.23
N PHE A 129 -12.16 0.20 2.20
CA PHE A 129 -11.21 0.67 3.20
C PHE A 129 -9.95 1.25 2.54
N ARG A 130 -9.36 0.55 1.57
CA ARG A 130 -8.20 1.05 0.83
C ARG A 130 -8.53 2.30 0.00
N ALA A 131 -9.69 2.38 -0.64
CA ALA A 131 -10.11 3.57 -1.38
C ALA A 131 -10.20 4.80 -0.46
N ASN A 132 -10.72 4.64 0.77
CA ASN A 132 -10.73 5.72 1.77
C ASN A 132 -9.32 6.15 2.16
N LEU A 133 -8.40 5.20 2.39
CA LEU A 133 -7.00 5.53 2.67
C LEU A 133 -6.32 6.25 1.50
N ALA A 134 -6.60 5.85 0.25
CA ALA A 134 -6.06 6.50 -0.94
C ALA A 134 -6.57 7.94 -1.05
N LYS A 135 -7.87 8.17 -0.75
CA LYS A 135 -8.45 9.50 -0.72
C LYS A 135 -7.84 10.36 0.39
N ALA A 136 -7.62 9.81 1.58
CA ALA A 136 -6.93 10.51 2.67
C ALA A 136 -5.50 10.93 2.30
N LEU A 137 -4.77 10.08 1.58
CA LEU A 137 -3.43 10.39 1.07
C LEU A 137 -3.44 11.46 -0.04
N ALA A 138 -4.53 11.57 -0.80
CA ALA A 138 -4.68 12.58 -1.83
C ALA A 138 -5.09 13.95 -1.25
N ASP A 139 -6.01 13.93 -0.28
CA ASP A 139 -6.55 15.12 0.40
C ASP A 139 -5.50 15.77 1.33
N GLU A 140 -4.57 14.97 1.87
CA GLU A 140 -3.50 15.40 2.78
C GLU A 140 -3.97 16.33 3.93
N PRO A 141 -5.02 15.95 4.71
CA PRO A 141 -5.53 16.79 5.77
C PRO A 141 -4.45 17.03 6.84
N ASN A 142 -4.44 18.22 7.46
CA ASN A 142 -3.48 18.57 8.51
C ASN A 142 -3.49 17.57 9.67
N ARG A 143 -4.68 17.08 10.00
CA ARG A 143 -4.95 16.10 11.06
C ARG A 143 -5.91 15.05 10.51
N LEU A 144 -5.53 13.78 10.68
CA LEU A 144 -6.29 12.63 10.19
C LEU A 144 -6.57 11.66 11.33
N ILE A 145 -7.83 11.29 11.56
CA ILE A 145 -8.18 10.21 12.50
C ILE A 145 -8.84 9.11 11.68
N ILE A 146 -8.27 7.91 11.70
CA ILE A 146 -8.88 6.73 11.09
C ILE A 146 -9.26 5.76 12.19
N ASP A 147 -10.56 5.47 12.28
CA ASP A 147 -11.09 4.45 13.19
C ASP A 147 -11.14 3.08 12.51
N GLU A 148 -11.12 2.02 13.33
CA GLU A 148 -11.09 0.62 12.90
C GLU A 148 -10.02 0.32 11.83
N PHE A 149 -8.85 0.91 11.99
CA PHE A 149 -7.77 0.73 11.03
C PHE A 149 -7.42 -0.76 10.92
N SER A 150 -7.53 -1.27 9.68
CA SER A 150 -7.26 -2.66 9.28
C SER A 150 -8.25 -3.74 9.73
N SER A 151 -9.44 -3.39 10.23
CA SER A 151 -10.41 -4.38 10.74
C SER A 151 -11.05 -5.25 9.65
N VAL A 152 -11.25 -4.70 8.45
CA VAL A 152 -12.01 -5.34 7.35
C VAL A 152 -11.14 -6.09 6.33
N VAL A 153 -9.89 -6.40 6.67
CA VAL A 153 -8.92 -7.00 5.75
C VAL A 153 -8.22 -8.19 6.42
N ASP A 154 -7.92 -9.23 5.65
CA ASP A 154 -7.03 -10.31 6.07
C ASP A 154 -5.73 -9.76 6.70
N ARG A 155 -5.24 -10.43 7.75
CA ARG A 155 -4.14 -9.92 8.60
C ARG A 155 -2.85 -9.66 7.82
N GLN A 156 -2.50 -10.53 6.88
CA GLN A 156 -1.27 -10.36 6.10
C GLN A 156 -1.37 -9.13 5.18
N ILE A 157 -2.52 -8.97 4.53
CA ILE A 157 -2.81 -7.84 3.66
C ILE A 157 -2.89 -6.54 4.47
N ALA A 158 -3.49 -6.58 5.66
CA ALA A 158 -3.56 -5.48 6.61
C ALA A 158 -2.16 -4.99 6.99
N CYS A 159 -1.26 -5.88 7.39
CA CYS A 159 0.13 -5.56 7.72
C CYS A 159 0.87 -4.90 6.54
N ILE A 160 0.79 -5.49 5.35
CA ILE A 160 1.45 -4.94 4.14
C ILE A 160 0.87 -3.57 3.80
N GLY A 161 -0.46 -3.44 3.79
CA GLY A 161 -1.17 -2.19 3.53
C GLY A 161 -0.83 -1.10 4.54
N ALA A 162 -0.72 -1.46 5.83
CA ALA A 162 -0.30 -0.55 6.90
C ALA A 162 1.12 -0.01 6.65
N GLY A 163 2.04 -0.88 6.25
CA GLY A 163 3.40 -0.48 5.90
C GLY A 163 3.46 0.44 4.67
N ALA A 164 2.61 0.18 3.67
CA ALA A 164 2.52 0.99 2.46
C ALA A 164 1.93 2.38 2.77
N PHE A 165 0.82 2.43 3.53
CA PHE A 165 0.19 3.65 4.01
C PHE A 165 1.15 4.50 4.85
N ALA A 166 1.79 3.92 5.88
CA ALA A 166 2.70 4.67 6.74
C ALA A 166 3.89 5.26 5.96
N LYS A 167 4.39 4.54 4.95
CA LYS A 167 5.46 5.04 4.07
C LYS A 167 4.99 6.23 3.22
N ALA A 168 3.75 6.19 2.75
CA ALA A 168 3.17 7.28 1.96
C ALA A 168 2.86 8.50 2.84
N TRP A 169 2.20 8.29 3.99
CA TRP A 169 1.84 9.35 4.94
C TRP A 169 3.07 10.08 5.50
N LYS A 170 4.14 9.37 5.84
CA LYS A 170 5.39 10.02 6.34
C LYS A 170 6.04 10.99 5.33
N ARG A 171 5.61 10.97 4.05
CA ARG A 171 6.08 11.95 3.05
C ARG A 171 5.29 13.26 3.07
N THR A 172 4.09 13.29 3.67
CA THR A 172 3.29 14.51 3.80
C THR A 172 3.84 15.35 4.95
N GLN A 173 4.71 16.31 4.63
CA GLN A 173 5.42 17.10 5.63
C GLN A 173 4.45 17.93 6.49
N GLY A 174 4.67 17.92 7.81
CA GLY A 174 3.86 18.70 8.77
C GLY A 174 2.45 18.17 9.05
N LYS A 175 2.05 17.03 8.45
CA LYS A 175 0.73 16.41 8.67
C LYS A 175 0.80 15.34 9.76
N GLN A 176 -0.31 15.15 10.47
CA GLN A 176 -0.41 14.20 11.58
C GLN A 176 -1.59 13.25 11.38
N ALA A 177 -1.38 11.96 11.64
CA ALA A 177 -2.43 10.95 11.63
C ALA A 177 -2.46 10.16 12.93
N ILE A 178 -3.66 9.84 13.39
CA ILE A 178 -3.93 8.91 14.49
C ILE A 178 -4.72 7.74 13.93
N LEU A 179 -4.19 6.54 14.11
CA LEU A 179 -4.87 5.30 13.73
C LEU A 179 -5.39 4.61 14.99
N LEU A 180 -6.68 4.28 14.98
CA LEU A 180 -7.32 3.53 16.06
C LEU A 180 -7.50 2.09 15.59
N THR A 181 -6.98 1.11 16.31
CA THR A 181 -7.05 -0.29 15.90
C THR A 181 -7.13 -1.25 17.08
N CYS A 182 -7.72 -2.41 16.89
CA CYS A 182 -7.64 -3.51 17.85
C CYS A 182 -6.50 -4.49 17.54
N HIS A 183 -5.76 -4.27 16.45
CA HIS A 183 -4.77 -5.21 15.97
C HIS A 183 -3.34 -4.74 16.26
N TYR A 184 -2.57 -5.57 16.96
CA TYR A 184 -1.19 -5.24 17.37
C TYR A 184 -0.14 -5.56 16.30
N ASP A 185 -0.41 -6.54 15.45
CA ASP A 185 0.45 -6.99 14.34
C ASP A 185 0.74 -5.91 13.29
N VAL A 186 -0.09 -4.87 13.16
CA VAL A 186 0.17 -3.74 12.25
C VAL A 186 1.19 -2.73 12.81
N LEU A 187 1.46 -2.74 14.12
CA LEU A 187 2.34 -1.74 14.76
C LEU A 187 3.76 -1.77 14.19
N ASP A 188 4.31 -2.96 13.99
CA ASP A 188 5.63 -3.15 13.37
C ASP A 188 5.69 -2.60 11.94
N TRP A 189 4.60 -2.71 11.19
CA TRP A 189 4.53 -2.24 9.82
C TRP A 189 4.36 -0.73 9.70
N LEU A 190 3.55 -0.15 10.60
CA LEU A 190 3.33 1.29 10.72
C LEU A 190 4.59 2.02 11.19
N GLU A 191 5.35 1.41 12.10
CA GLU A 191 6.43 2.05 12.87
C GLU A 191 5.98 3.44 13.39
N PRO A 192 4.91 3.51 14.21
CA PRO A 192 4.37 4.79 14.64
C PRO A 192 5.39 5.55 15.49
N ASP A 193 5.24 6.87 15.59
CA ASP A 193 6.05 7.73 16.45
C ASP A 193 5.73 7.49 17.93
N TRP A 194 4.48 7.17 18.25
CA TRP A 194 4.02 6.82 19.59
C TRP A 194 2.85 5.84 19.54
N VAL A 195 2.66 5.10 20.63
CA VAL A 195 1.54 4.18 20.80
C VAL A 195 0.94 4.37 22.19
N TYR A 196 -0.39 4.35 22.26
CA TYR A 196 -1.15 4.28 23.50
C TYR A 196 -2.00 3.01 23.51
N ASN A 197 -1.83 2.18 24.53
CA ASN A 197 -2.61 0.96 24.71
C ASN A 197 -3.74 1.17 25.72
N THR A 198 -4.97 1.23 25.23
CA THR A 198 -6.19 1.45 26.01
C THR A 198 -6.53 0.34 26.99
N ASP A 199 -6.06 -0.90 26.76
CA ASP A 199 -6.29 -2.00 27.70
C ASP A 199 -5.44 -1.87 28.97
N THR A 200 -4.21 -1.35 28.82
CA THR A 200 -3.20 -1.29 29.88
C THR A 200 -2.98 0.12 30.44
N GLY A 201 -3.43 1.16 29.74
CA GLY A 201 -3.10 2.55 30.01
C GLY A 201 -1.66 2.96 29.63
N GLU A 202 -0.84 2.05 29.09
CA GLU A 202 0.55 2.32 28.73
C GLU A 202 0.68 3.26 27.52
N PHE A 203 1.55 4.27 27.66
CA PHE A 203 2.03 5.12 26.57
C PHE A 203 3.52 4.88 26.35
N TYR A 204 3.96 4.78 25.10
CA TYR A 204 5.39 4.83 24.78
C TYR A 204 5.66 5.53 23.45
N VAL A 205 6.83 6.17 23.40
CA VAL A 205 7.40 6.76 22.19
C VAL A 205 8.22 5.70 21.47
N ASN A 206 8.05 5.60 20.15
CA ASN A 206 8.77 4.67 19.30
C ASN A 206 9.68 5.43 18.32
N ARG A 207 10.55 6.27 18.88
CA ARG A 207 11.56 7.06 18.16
C ARG A 207 12.97 6.70 18.60
N GLY A 208 13.89 6.75 17.64
CA GLY A 208 15.31 6.51 17.84
C GLY A 208 16.06 6.74 16.52
N SER A 209 17.21 7.42 16.60
CA SER A 209 18.10 7.66 15.45
C SER A 209 18.63 6.37 14.83
N LEU A 210 18.84 5.35 15.69
CA LEU A 210 19.20 4.01 15.27
C LEU A 210 17.96 3.12 15.19
N ARG A 211 17.78 2.46 14.05
CA ARG A 211 16.70 1.47 13.84
C ARG A 211 16.69 0.38 14.91
N GLN A 212 17.82 0.11 15.56
CA GLN A 212 17.93 -0.89 16.64
C GLN A 212 17.19 -0.49 17.92
N ASN A 213 16.96 0.80 18.15
CA ASN A 213 16.41 1.31 19.41
C ASN A 213 14.88 1.48 19.39
N LYS A 214 14.22 1.18 18.26
CA LYS A 214 12.77 1.23 18.15
C LYS A 214 12.12 -0.03 18.74
N ARG A 215 10.99 0.12 19.44
CA ARG A 215 10.16 -1.00 19.93
C ARG A 215 9.45 -1.70 18.77
N HIS A 216 8.98 -0.94 17.78
CA HIS A 216 8.35 -1.47 16.57
C HIS A 216 9.19 -1.21 15.33
N LYS A 217 9.46 -2.28 14.58
CA LYS A 217 10.30 -2.26 13.37
C LYS A 217 9.65 -3.06 12.27
N ARG A 218 9.62 -2.48 11.07
CA ARG A 218 9.08 -3.18 9.91
C ARG A 218 9.88 -4.46 9.65
N PRO A 219 9.19 -5.62 9.54
CA PRO A 219 9.85 -6.86 9.20
C PRO A 219 10.59 -6.75 7.88
N LYS A 220 11.75 -7.41 7.78
CA LYS A 220 12.41 -7.57 6.48
C LYS A 220 11.65 -8.65 5.71
N ILE A 221 11.13 -8.28 4.54
CA ILE A 221 10.50 -9.26 3.64
C ILE A 221 11.61 -9.90 2.80
N SER A 222 11.95 -11.15 3.07
CA SER A 222 12.76 -11.99 2.18
C SER A 222 11.84 -12.71 1.19
N PHE A 223 12.37 -12.97 -0.01
CA PHE A 223 11.71 -13.82 -0.98
C PHE A 223 12.76 -14.64 -1.71
N GLU A 224 12.37 -15.82 -2.15
CA GLU A 224 13.17 -16.70 -2.98
C GLU A 224 12.78 -16.53 -4.45
N ILE A 225 13.74 -16.65 -5.36
CA ILE A 225 13.51 -16.55 -6.80
C ILE A 225 13.63 -17.94 -7.41
N TYR A 226 12.56 -18.37 -8.09
CA TYR A 226 12.55 -19.63 -8.81
C TYR A 226 12.39 -19.39 -10.31
N GLN A 227 13.28 -19.99 -11.10
CA GLN A 227 13.09 -20.10 -12.54
C GLN A 227 12.00 -21.13 -12.85
N THR A 228 11.11 -20.81 -13.77
CA THR A 228 9.95 -21.64 -14.14
C THR A 228 9.58 -21.43 -15.62
N ASN A 229 8.57 -22.17 -16.07
CA ASN A 229 7.83 -21.90 -17.29
C ASN A 229 6.52 -21.16 -16.97
N TRP A 230 5.61 -21.07 -17.95
CA TRP A 230 4.33 -20.36 -17.81
C TRP A 230 3.29 -21.05 -16.89
N ARG A 231 3.62 -22.13 -16.17
CA ARG A 231 2.67 -22.88 -15.31
C ARG A 231 2.00 -22.03 -14.23
N PHE A 232 2.68 -20.99 -13.73
CA PHE A 232 2.12 -20.10 -12.71
C PHE A 232 1.41 -18.88 -13.29
N TRP A 233 1.42 -18.68 -14.62
CA TRP A 233 0.90 -17.46 -15.23
C TRP A 233 -0.59 -17.24 -14.94
N GLU A 234 -1.39 -18.30 -14.87
CA GLU A 234 -2.83 -18.22 -14.58
C GLU A 234 -3.13 -17.57 -13.23
N LEU A 235 -2.22 -17.67 -12.26
CA LEU A 235 -2.34 -16.99 -10.96
C LEU A 235 -2.17 -15.47 -11.09
N PHE A 236 -1.28 -15.02 -11.99
CA PHE A 236 -0.87 -13.62 -12.11
C PHE A 236 -1.58 -12.86 -13.23
N GLU A 237 -2.06 -13.58 -14.25
CA GLU A 237 -2.72 -13.01 -15.43
C GLU A 237 -3.92 -12.10 -15.09
N PRO A 238 -4.81 -12.46 -14.14
CA PRO A 238 -5.95 -11.60 -13.77
C PRO A 238 -5.53 -10.24 -13.24
N HIS A 239 -4.32 -10.15 -12.67
CA HIS A 239 -3.75 -8.94 -12.07
C HIS A 239 -2.81 -8.19 -13.03
N HIS A 240 -2.55 -8.75 -14.21
CA HIS A 240 -1.79 -8.05 -15.24
C HIS A 240 -2.72 -7.07 -15.98
N TYR A 241 -2.29 -5.81 -16.08
CA TYR A 241 -3.07 -4.72 -16.68
C TYR A 241 -3.40 -4.92 -18.18
N LEU A 242 -2.80 -5.93 -18.84
CA LEU A 242 -3.03 -6.26 -20.25
C LEU A 242 -3.33 -7.75 -20.44
N LYS A 243 -4.36 -8.05 -21.24
CA LYS A 243 -4.50 -9.38 -21.86
C LYS A 243 -3.67 -9.43 -23.13
N MET A 244 -2.60 -10.21 -23.10
CA MET A 244 -1.71 -10.44 -24.24
C MET A 244 -1.21 -11.88 -24.20
N PRO A 245 -0.93 -12.50 -25.37
CA PRO A 245 -0.44 -13.88 -25.38
C PRO A 245 0.92 -13.98 -24.65
N LYS A 246 1.23 -15.22 -24.26
CA LYS A 246 2.51 -15.61 -23.66
C LYS A 246 3.65 -15.20 -24.59
N MET A 247 4.73 -14.68 -24.02
CA MET A 247 5.90 -14.31 -24.81
C MET A 247 6.60 -15.57 -25.36
N ILE A 248 6.90 -15.53 -26.65
CA ILE A 248 7.64 -16.60 -27.33
C ILE A 248 9.03 -16.71 -26.73
N ALA A 249 9.46 -17.94 -26.46
CA ALA A 249 10.77 -18.27 -25.91
C ALA A 249 11.10 -17.46 -24.63
N ALA A 250 10.13 -17.20 -23.75
CA ALA A 250 10.42 -16.58 -22.47
C ALA A 250 10.86 -17.60 -21.41
N THR A 251 11.82 -17.20 -20.59
CA THR A 251 12.07 -17.80 -19.28
C THR A 251 11.24 -17.03 -18.26
N ASN A 252 10.48 -17.74 -17.41
CA ASN A 252 9.66 -17.10 -16.39
C ASN A 252 10.34 -17.25 -15.04
N TYR A 253 10.10 -16.30 -14.16
CA TYR A 253 10.60 -16.29 -12.80
C TYR A 253 9.43 -15.98 -11.88
N ILE A 254 9.42 -16.60 -10.71
CA ILE A 254 8.50 -16.24 -9.62
C ILE A 254 9.29 -15.84 -8.38
N ALA A 255 8.74 -14.88 -7.64
CA ALA A 255 9.16 -14.62 -6.26
C ALA A 255 8.22 -15.38 -5.33
N VAL A 256 8.78 -16.05 -4.33
CA VAL A 256 8.05 -16.83 -3.32
C VAL A 256 8.34 -16.28 -1.93
N VAL A 257 7.30 -16.00 -1.15
CA VAL A 257 7.38 -15.61 0.26
C VAL A 257 6.60 -16.64 1.07
N ASP A 258 7.23 -17.22 2.09
CA ASP A 258 6.63 -18.23 2.97
C ASP A 258 5.92 -19.36 2.19
N GLY A 259 6.57 -19.85 1.13
CA GLY A 259 6.06 -20.91 0.26
C GLY A 259 4.95 -20.49 -0.73
N LYS A 260 4.50 -19.24 -0.72
CA LYS A 260 3.45 -18.72 -1.62
C LYS A 260 4.03 -17.89 -2.76
N PRO A 261 3.64 -18.11 -4.03
CA PRO A 261 4.04 -17.22 -5.13
C PRO A 261 3.42 -15.82 -4.98
N VAL A 262 4.26 -14.78 -5.00
CA VAL A 262 3.82 -13.39 -4.75
C VAL A 262 4.10 -12.43 -5.92
N ALA A 263 5.03 -12.79 -6.79
CA ALA A 263 5.33 -12.00 -7.99
C ALA A 263 5.78 -12.89 -9.14
N HIS A 264 5.60 -12.38 -10.36
CA HIS A 264 5.99 -13.04 -11.61
C HIS A 264 6.72 -12.07 -12.53
N LEU A 265 7.70 -12.58 -13.28
CA LEU A 265 8.40 -11.85 -14.32
C LEU A 265 8.74 -12.78 -15.49
N ALA A 266 8.48 -12.34 -16.73
CA ALA A 266 8.92 -13.05 -17.93
C ALA A 266 10.09 -12.32 -18.58
N VAL A 267 11.11 -13.06 -18.98
CA VAL A 267 12.28 -12.53 -19.69
C VAL A 267 12.50 -13.29 -20.99
N SER A 268 12.51 -12.59 -22.12
CA SER A 268 12.95 -13.12 -23.42
C SER A 268 14.19 -12.38 -23.90
N THR A 269 14.74 -12.74 -25.05
CA THR A 269 15.88 -12.03 -25.64
C THR A 269 15.48 -11.29 -26.90
N ARG A 270 16.27 -10.28 -27.28
CA ARG A 270 16.24 -9.75 -28.65
C ARG A 270 16.97 -10.73 -29.58
N PRO A 271 16.64 -10.73 -30.89
CA PRO A 271 17.39 -11.50 -31.88
C PRO A 271 18.89 -11.26 -31.76
N GLY A 272 19.68 -12.33 -31.87
CA GLY A 272 21.14 -12.28 -31.69
C GLY A 272 21.64 -12.34 -30.24
N LEU A 273 20.76 -12.53 -29.24
CA LEU A 273 21.14 -12.63 -27.82
C LEU A 273 21.92 -11.39 -27.31
N ILE A 274 21.59 -10.22 -27.85
CA ILE A 274 22.29 -8.96 -27.56
C ILE A 274 21.80 -8.35 -26.24
N GLU A 275 20.49 -8.33 -26.03
CA GLU A 275 19.84 -7.80 -24.84
C GLU A 275 18.72 -8.73 -24.38
N ALA A 276 18.53 -8.82 -23.06
CA ALA A 276 17.36 -9.42 -22.45
C ALA A 276 16.21 -8.41 -22.42
N ARG A 277 14.97 -8.88 -22.51
CA ARG A 277 13.75 -8.09 -22.44
C ARG A 277 12.86 -8.64 -21.34
N ALA A 278 12.80 -7.91 -20.23
CA ALA A 278 11.90 -8.20 -19.13
C ALA A 278 10.52 -7.58 -19.39
N CYS A 279 9.47 -8.35 -19.12
CA CYS A 279 8.07 -8.04 -19.37
C CYS A 279 7.18 -8.86 -18.42
N ARG A 280 5.87 -8.58 -18.39
CA ARG A 280 4.90 -9.32 -17.56
C ARG A 280 5.28 -9.36 -16.08
N LEU A 281 5.82 -8.24 -15.58
CA LEU A 281 6.01 -8.03 -14.14
C LEU A 281 4.63 -7.89 -13.49
N VAL A 282 4.31 -8.80 -12.59
CA VAL A 282 3.10 -8.76 -11.77
C VAL A 282 3.50 -8.98 -10.33
N VAL A 283 2.94 -8.17 -9.43
CA VAL A 283 2.97 -8.41 -7.98
C VAL A 283 1.52 -8.58 -7.56
N MET A 284 1.25 -9.64 -6.81
CA MET A 284 -0.09 -9.91 -6.28
C MET A 284 -0.62 -8.67 -5.53
N PRO A 285 -1.90 -8.29 -5.69
CA PRO A 285 -2.45 -7.05 -5.14
C PRO A 285 -2.13 -6.82 -3.65
N GLU A 286 -2.23 -7.89 -2.86
CA GLU A 286 -1.97 -7.88 -1.43
C GLU A 286 -0.51 -7.63 -1.05
N TRP A 287 0.43 -7.81 -1.99
CA TRP A 287 1.86 -7.58 -1.83
C TRP A 287 2.33 -6.26 -2.47
N GLN A 288 1.41 -5.47 -3.02
CA GLN A 288 1.76 -4.18 -3.60
C GLN A 288 2.09 -3.16 -2.51
N GLY A 289 3.00 -2.23 -2.80
CA GLY A 289 3.52 -1.28 -1.81
C GLY A 289 4.59 -1.84 -0.86
N ALA A 290 4.72 -3.16 -0.72
CA ALA A 290 5.79 -3.81 0.07
C ALA A 290 7.20 -3.69 -0.55
N GLY A 291 7.31 -3.21 -1.79
CA GLY A 291 8.58 -3.03 -2.49
C GLY A 291 9.17 -4.31 -3.10
N ILE A 292 8.41 -5.41 -3.12
CA ILE A 292 8.82 -6.68 -3.73
C ILE A 292 9.10 -6.53 -5.22
N GLY A 293 8.22 -5.85 -5.97
CA GLY A 293 8.31 -5.77 -7.44
C GLY A 293 9.65 -5.23 -7.95
N MET A 294 10.13 -4.11 -7.41
CA MET A 294 11.43 -3.54 -7.81
C MET A 294 12.61 -4.42 -7.39
N ARG A 295 12.59 -4.94 -6.16
CA ARG A 295 13.67 -5.83 -5.68
C ARG A 295 13.75 -7.10 -6.52
N PHE A 296 12.60 -7.67 -6.86
CA PHE A 296 12.50 -8.87 -7.69
C PHE A 296 12.94 -8.61 -9.13
N LEU A 297 12.48 -7.51 -9.74
CA LEU A 297 12.92 -7.10 -11.08
C LEU A 297 14.43 -6.90 -11.13
N ASN A 298 15.00 -6.13 -10.19
CA ASN A 298 16.44 -5.87 -10.13
C ASN A 298 17.23 -7.17 -9.96
N ALA A 299 16.81 -8.07 -9.05
CA ALA A 299 17.50 -9.33 -8.83
C ALA A 299 17.53 -10.21 -10.08
N VAL A 300 16.42 -10.34 -10.80
CA VAL A 300 16.40 -11.10 -12.07
C VAL A 300 17.24 -10.40 -13.13
N CYS A 301 17.18 -9.07 -13.25
CA CYS A 301 18.01 -8.33 -14.20
C CYS A 301 19.51 -8.48 -13.92
N GLU A 302 19.90 -8.51 -12.65
CA GLU A 302 21.27 -8.77 -12.21
C GLU A 302 21.72 -10.19 -12.57
N MET A 303 20.87 -11.21 -12.35
CA MET A 303 21.16 -12.58 -12.79
C MET A 303 21.45 -12.64 -14.30
N TRP A 304 20.66 -11.95 -15.13
CA TRP A 304 20.90 -11.90 -16.56
C TRP A 304 22.16 -11.11 -16.94
N LEU A 305 22.45 -10.02 -16.23
CA LEU A 305 23.68 -9.23 -16.42
C LEU A 305 24.93 -10.07 -16.16
N GLN A 306 24.92 -10.89 -15.12
CA GLN A 306 26.03 -11.79 -14.75
C GLN A 306 26.10 -13.07 -15.60
N GLY A 307 25.17 -13.27 -16.53
CA GLY A 307 25.11 -14.48 -17.35
C GLY A 307 24.47 -15.69 -16.67
N ASN A 308 23.92 -15.53 -15.45
CA ASN A 308 23.13 -16.54 -14.74
C ASN A 308 21.72 -16.66 -15.35
N ASN A 309 21.68 -17.11 -16.60
CA ASN A 309 20.48 -17.33 -17.37
C ASN A 309 20.65 -18.57 -18.25
N ARG A 310 19.58 -19.07 -18.85
CA ARG A 310 19.60 -20.32 -19.65
C ARG A 310 20.61 -20.35 -20.82
N TYR A 311 21.16 -19.21 -21.21
CA TYR A 311 22.13 -19.09 -22.29
C TYR A 311 23.58 -19.00 -21.81
N ASN A 312 23.81 -18.90 -20.49
CA ASN A 312 25.13 -18.68 -19.90
C ASN A 312 25.88 -17.48 -20.52
N LYS A 313 25.13 -16.42 -20.87
CA LYS A 313 25.67 -15.23 -21.55
C LYS A 313 25.26 -13.95 -20.82
N PRO A 314 26.21 -13.07 -20.47
CA PRO A 314 25.91 -11.74 -19.94
C PRO A 314 25.02 -10.94 -20.89
N MET A 315 23.87 -10.48 -20.40
CA MET A 315 22.93 -9.66 -21.18
C MET A 315 22.32 -8.57 -20.30
N ARG A 316 22.46 -7.32 -20.72
CA ARG A 316 21.72 -6.20 -20.10
C ARG A 316 20.23 -6.37 -20.39
N THR A 317 19.42 -6.02 -19.40
CA THR A 317 17.97 -6.15 -19.50
C THR A 317 17.32 -4.81 -19.85
N ILE A 318 16.43 -4.81 -20.85
CA ILE A 318 15.51 -3.72 -21.13
C ILE A 318 14.14 -4.02 -20.55
N PHE A 319 13.49 -3.00 -19.99
CA PHE A 319 12.16 -3.10 -19.41
C PHE A 319 11.29 -1.96 -19.94
N HIS A 320 10.06 -2.28 -20.33
CA HIS A 320 9.09 -1.28 -20.82
C HIS A 320 7.89 -1.24 -19.91
N THR A 321 7.49 -0.04 -19.51
CA THR A 321 6.30 0.15 -18.67
C THR A 321 5.50 1.35 -19.14
N SER A 322 4.19 1.24 -18.96
CA SER A 322 3.25 2.37 -19.05
C SER A 322 2.72 2.79 -17.69
N HIS A 323 3.14 2.11 -16.61
CA HIS A 323 2.70 2.41 -15.26
C HIS A 323 3.50 3.61 -14.69
N PRO A 324 2.87 4.76 -14.39
CA PRO A 324 3.56 5.98 -13.96
C PRO A 324 4.45 5.77 -12.72
N ASN A 325 3.91 5.13 -11.68
CA ASN A 325 4.67 4.84 -10.45
C ASN A 325 5.90 3.97 -10.68
N LEU A 326 5.79 2.92 -11.51
CA LEU A 326 6.93 2.06 -11.82
C LEU A 326 7.98 2.81 -12.64
N ALA A 327 7.56 3.63 -13.61
CA ALA A 327 8.47 4.49 -14.36
C ALA A 327 9.21 5.49 -13.45
N GLN A 328 8.51 6.12 -12.51
CA GLN A 328 9.13 7.03 -11.54
C GLN A 328 10.08 6.29 -10.58
N ALA A 329 9.73 5.07 -10.16
CA ALA A 329 10.61 4.23 -9.34
C ALA A 329 11.90 3.88 -10.09
N LEU A 330 11.79 3.47 -11.37
CA LEU A 330 12.94 3.16 -12.22
C LEU A 330 13.83 4.39 -12.43
N ARG A 331 13.28 5.60 -12.61
CA ARG A 331 14.09 6.83 -12.72
C ARG A 331 14.89 7.18 -11.48
N ARG A 332 14.35 6.86 -10.29
CA ARG A 332 15.00 7.16 -9.01
C ARG A 332 16.07 6.13 -8.65
N ASP A 333 16.00 4.94 -9.23
CA ASP A 333 16.95 3.86 -8.98
C ASP A 333 18.17 4.02 -9.87
N LYS A 334 19.34 4.23 -9.25
CA LYS A 334 20.62 4.43 -9.94
C LYS A 334 21.04 3.24 -10.81
N LYS A 335 20.45 2.07 -10.59
CA LYS A 335 20.69 0.85 -11.38
C LYS A 335 19.99 0.89 -12.74
N TRP A 336 19.23 1.94 -13.04
CA TRP A 336 18.45 2.06 -14.27
C TRP A 336 18.74 3.38 -14.98
N THR A 337 18.69 3.33 -16.31
CA THR A 337 18.63 4.53 -17.15
C THR A 337 17.43 4.49 -18.08
N GLN A 338 16.79 5.63 -18.30
CA GLN A 338 15.70 5.75 -19.26
C GLN A 338 16.28 5.82 -20.68
N ILE A 339 15.87 4.90 -21.55
CA ILE A 339 16.36 4.81 -22.94
C ILE A 339 15.33 5.26 -23.97
N SER A 340 14.05 5.33 -23.59
CA SER A 340 12.98 5.86 -24.43
C SER A 340 11.82 6.40 -23.61
N GLY A 341 11.09 7.34 -24.19
CA GLY A 341 9.91 7.94 -23.58
C GLY A 341 9.00 8.49 -24.67
N ALA A 342 8.25 7.60 -25.31
CA ALA A 342 7.18 8.04 -26.20
C ALA A 342 5.99 8.40 -25.31
N LEU A 343 5.74 9.70 -25.11
CA LEU A 343 4.58 10.21 -24.35
C LEU A 343 3.30 10.22 -25.21
N TYR A 344 3.44 9.98 -26.51
CA TYR A 344 2.38 9.89 -27.51
C TYR A 344 2.71 8.75 -28.49
N SER A 345 1.74 7.90 -28.82
CA SER A 345 1.90 6.96 -29.93
C SER A 345 1.42 7.60 -31.22
N LYS A 346 2.31 7.79 -32.21
CA LYS A 346 1.87 8.08 -33.59
C LYS A 346 1.09 6.87 -34.11
N SER A 347 -0.10 7.09 -34.67
CA SER A 347 -0.86 6.05 -35.37
C SER A 347 -0.04 5.58 -36.58
N SER A 348 0.66 4.45 -36.45
CA SER A 348 1.24 3.79 -37.62
C SER A 348 0.23 2.76 -38.14
N ASN A 349 -0.62 3.20 -39.06
CA ASN A 349 -1.40 2.31 -39.90
C ASN A 349 -0.44 1.60 -40.85
N LYS A 350 0.17 0.48 -40.43
CA LYS A 350 0.83 -0.43 -41.35
C LYS A 350 -0.14 -1.54 -41.73
N CYS A 351 -0.87 -1.32 -42.81
CA CYS A 351 -1.52 -2.40 -43.57
C CYS A 351 -0.47 -3.10 -44.43
N LYS A 352 -0.46 -4.43 -44.39
CA LYS A 352 0.12 -5.28 -45.45
C LYS A 352 -0.94 -6.32 -45.82
N ASP A 353 -1.26 -6.41 -47.11
CA ASP A 353 -2.13 -7.41 -47.73
C ASP A 353 -3.48 -7.67 -47.05
N GLY A 354 -4.22 -6.60 -46.70
CA GLY A 354 -5.63 -6.70 -46.30
C GLY A 354 -5.92 -7.48 -45.01
N LYS A 355 -4.91 -8.02 -44.32
CA LYS A 355 -5.03 -8.72 -43.04
C LYS A 355 -4.57 -7.82 -41.90
N LEU A 356 -5.47 -7.58 -40.94
CA LEU A 356 -5.12 -7.02 -39.63
C LEU A 356 -4.19 -8.00 -38.91
N LEU A 357 -2.88 -7.75 -38.94
CA LEU A 357 -1.93 -8.41 -38.06
C LEU A 357 -2.35 -8.12 -36.60
N GLY A 358 -2.54 -9.19 -35.82
CA GLY A 358 -3.03 -9.14 -34.45
C GLY A 358 -2.41 -8.01 -33.62
N ARG A 359 -3.28 -7.16 -33.09
CA ARG A 359 -2.94 -5.97 -32.31
C ARG A 359 -2.38 -6.38 -30.94
N TYR A 360 -1.10 -6.12 -30.67
CA TYR A 360 -0.56 -6.23 -29.32
C TYR A 360 -0.83 -4.95 -28.53
N GLY A 361 -2.03 -4.83 -27.94
CA GLY A 361 -2.38 -3.75 -27.01
C GLY A 361 -2.93 -2.49 -27.69
N GLY A 362 -4.26 -2.38 -27.71
CA GLY A 362 -4.99 -1.44 -28.56
C GLY A 362 -5.35 -0.06 -28.00
N HIS A 363 -4.51 0.55 -27.17
CA HIS A 363 -4.78 1.92 -26.69
C HIS A 363 -3.55 2.81 -26.89
N PHE A 364 -3.79 4.11 -27.11
CA PHE A 364 -2.75 5.15 -27.09
C PHE A 364 -1.97 5.01 -25.77
N ARG A 365 -0.72 4.55 -25.84
CA ARG A 365 0.08 4.29 -24.64
C ARG A 365 1.35 5.07 -24.69
N ALA A 366 1.54 5.88 -23.65
CA ALA A 366 2.87 6.32 -23.29
C ALA A 366 3.65 5.08 -22.84
N VAL A 367 4.66 4.68 -23.62
CA VAL A 367 5.53 3.55 -23.29
C VAL A 367 6.91 4.12 -22.99
N GLN A 368 7.40 3.82 -21.81
CA GLN A 368 8.68 4.30 -21.30
C GLN A 368 9.61 3.10 -21.19
N GLY A 369 10.75 3.17 -21.90
CA GLY A 369 11.76 2.13 -21.93
C GLY A 369 12.92 2.47 -21.01
N PHE A 370 13.35 1.47 -20.25
CA PHE A 370 14.46 1.57 -19.31
C PHE A 370 15.45 0.44 -19.57
N ARG A 371 16.73 0.69 -19.31
CA ARG A 371 17.80 -0.31 -19.36
C ARG A 371 18.41 -0.46 -17.98
N TYR A 372 18.60 -1.71 -17.57
CA TYR A 372 19.28 -2.06 -16.34
C TYR A 372 20.80 -1.95 -16.52
N LEU A 373 21.44 -1.30 -15.57
CA LEU A 373 22.86 -0.94 -15.60
C LEU A 373 23.73 -1.85 -14.74
N GLY A 374 23.17 -2.41 -13.67
CA GLY A 374 23.86 -3.22 -12.66
C GLY A 374 24.06 -2.47 -11.33
N ASP A 375 24.31 -3.23 -10.28
CA ASP A 375 24.53 -2.70 -8.92
C ASP A 375 25.80 -1.83 -8.83
N ASN A 376 26.83 -2.16 -9.62
CA ASN A 376 28.16 -1.53 -9.58
C ASN A 376 28.35 -0.41 -10.61
N PHE A 377 27.28 0.13 -11.21
CA PHE A 377 27.42 1.10 -12.30
C PHE A 377 28.00 2.47 -11.87
N ASN A 378 28.05 2.75 -10.56
CA ASN A 378 28.63 3.99 -10.01
C ASN A 378 29.82 3.75 -9.07
N GLU A 379 30.44 2.56 -9.12
CA GLU A 379 31.78 2.36 -8.54
C GLU A 379 32.87 2.72 -9.54
#